data_AF-A0A5N6SG34-F1
#
_entry.id   AF-A0A5N6SG34-F1
#
_cell.length_a   1.000
_cell.length_b   1.000
_cell.length_c   1.000
_cell.angle_alpha   90.00
_cell.angle_beta   90.00
_cell.angle_gamma   90.00
#
_symmetry.space_group_name_H-M   'P 1'
#
loop_
_entity.id
_entity.type
_entity.pdbx_description
1 polymer ?
#
loop_
_entity_poly.entity_id
_entity_poly.type
_entity_poly.pdbx_seq_one_letter_code
_entity_poly.pdbx_strand_id
1 'polypeptide(L)'
;MTIHRITLFNIPKPDDVDILLAEYRTLAQEAKKNSEPYIVSVQAGRTLPDARTKGYTLAVKTTFRNMDDMNFYDHDCEAHKRLKSVAAPKRHGDVLTAYFEDVVGLAI
;
A
#
# COMPACT_ATOMS: atom_id res chain seq x y z
N MET A 1 -10.38 16.03 -0.95
CA MET A 1 -8.92 16.26 -0.88
C MET A 1 -8.22 14.94 -1.13
N THR A 2 -6.99 14.99 -1.64
CA THR A 2 -6.17 13.79 -1.85
C THR A 2 -5.91 13.08 -0.53
N ILE A 3 -6.01 11.75 -0.52
CA ILE A 3 -5.68 10.93 0.66
C ILE A 3 -4.35 10.25 0.41
N HIS A 4 -3.41 10.43 1.35
CA HIS A 4 -2.18 9.65 1.37
C HIS A 4 -2.30 8.60 2.45
N ARG A 5 -2.02 7.34 2.09
CA ARG A 5 -1.93 6.23 3.02
C ARG A 5 -0.51 5.69 3.04
N ILE A 6 0.02 5.52 4.25
CA ILE A 6 1.27 4.80 4.52
C ILE A 6 0.92 3.44 5.13
N THR A 7 1.51 2.38 4.60
CA THR A 7 1.42 1.03 5.18
C THR A 7 2.83 0.47 5.37
N LEU A 8 3.13 0.00 6.58
CA LEU A 8 4.39 -0.64 6.91
C LEU A 8 4.15 -2.11 7.25
N PHE A 9 4.96 -2.99 6.67
CA PHE A 9 4.92 -4.43 6.89
C PHE A 9 6.20 -4.90 7.57
N ASN A 10 6.05 -5.75 8.57
CA ASN A 10 7.15 -6.54 9.12
C ASN A 10 7.16 -7.88 8.39
N ILE A 11 8.08 -8.05 7.44
CA ILE A 11 8.26 -9.26 6.62
C ILE A 11 9.69 -9.74 6.83
N PRO A 12 9.91 -10.83 7.59
CA PRO A 12 11.27 -11.24 7.97
C PRO A 12 12.11 -11.74 6.81
N LYS A 13 11.50 -12.36 5.80
CA LYS A 13 12.20 -12.97 4.69
C LYS A 13 12.36 -11.97 3.53
N PRO A 14 13.60 -11.67 3.09
CA PRO A 14 13.82 -10.74 1.98
C PRO A 14 13.11 -11.13 0.68
N ASP A 15 13.02 -12.43 0.38
CA ASP A 15 12.35 -12.95 -0.83
C ASP A 15 10.83 -12.74 -0.78
N ASP A 16 10.23 -12.81 0.42
CA ASP A 16 8.81 -12.51 0.60
C ASP A 16 8.52 -11.02 0.36
N VAL A 17 9.49 -10.14 0.61
CA VAL A 17 9.39 -8.72 0.24
C VAL A 17 9.36 -8.56 -1.28
N ASP A 18 10.17 -9.31 -2.04
CA ASP A 18 10.12 -9.26 -3.51
C ASP A 18 8.78 -9.73 -4.07
N ILE A 19 8.19 -10.76 -3.47
CA ILE A 19 6.85 -11.23 -3.84
C ILE A 19 5.84 -10.10 -3.63
N LEU A 20 5.84 -9.42 -2.47
CA LEU A 20 4.91 -8.31 -2.25
C LEU A 20 5.18 -7.12 -3.16
N LEU A 21 6.44 -6.80 -3.48
CA LEU A 21 6.76 -5.75 -4.44
C LEU A 21 6.22 -6.08 -5.84
N ALA A 22 6.24 -7.35 -6.24
CA ALA A 22 5.60 -7.78 -7.49
C ALA A 22 4.07 -7.61 -7.43
N GLU A 23 3.43 -8.02 -6.33
CA GLU A 23 1.99 -7.81 -6.10
C GLU A 23 1.60 -6.32 -6.17
N TYR A 24 2.42 -5.43 -5.61
CA TYR A 24 2.19 -3.98 -5.69
C TYR A 24 2.36 -3.43 -7.11
N ARG A 25 3.27 -3.99 -7.93
CA ARG A 25 3.37 -3.64 -9.36
C ARG A 25 2.11 -4.05 -10.12
N THR A 26 1.60 -5.26 -9.87
CA THR A 26 0.34 -5.73 -10.46
C THR A 26 -0.83 -4.85 -10.04
N LEU A 27 -0.96 -4.56 -8.74
CA LEU A 27 -1.98 -3.65 -8.21
C LEU A 27 -1.96 -2.29 -8.92
N ALA A 28 -0.77 -1.70 -9.11
CA ALA A 28 -0.64 -0.40 -9.78
C ALA A 28 -1.10 -0.41 -11.25
N GLN A 29 -1.09 -1.57 -11.92
CA GLN A 29 -1.50 -1.73 -13.31
C GLN A 29 -2.98 -2.12 -13.46
N GLU A 30 -3.49 -2.94 -12.55
CA GLU A 30 -4.78 -3.61 -12.70
C GLU A 30 -5.90 -3.02 -11.84
N ALA A 31 -5.58 -2.24 -10.79
CA ALA A 31 -6.57 -1.70 -9.88
C ALA A 31 -7.49 -0.68 -10.57
N LYS A 32 -8.72 -1.14 -10.88
CA LYS A 32 -9.77 -0.35 -11.52
C LYS A 32 -11.04 -0.34 -10.67
N LYS A 33 -11.77 0.76 -10.73
CA LYS A 33 -13.12 0.97 -10.17
C LYS A 33 -14.00 1.41 -11.34
N ASN A 34 -15.00 0.60 -11.70
CA ASN A 34 -15.81 0.81 -12.91
C ASN A 34 -14.96 0.94 -14.20
N SER A 35 -13.96 0.07 -14.35
CA SER A 35 -13.01 0.05 -15.47
C SER A 35 -12.02 1.23 -15.54
N GLU A 36 -12.12 2.21 -14.64
CA GLU A 36 -11.23 3.36 -14.56
C GLU A 36 -10.20 3.21 -13.44
N PRO A 37 -8.93 3.61 -13.64
CA PRO A 37 -7.95 3.72 -12.55
C PRO A 37 -8.44 4.68 -11.46
N TYR A 38 -8.28 4.29 -10.20
CA TYR A 38 -8.71 5.11 -9.06
C TYR A 38 -7.60 5.37 -8.04
N ILE A 39 -6.52 4.58 -8.10
CA ILE A 39 -5.29 4.86 -7.38
C ILE A 39 -4.49 5.89 -8.19
N VAL A 40 -4.13 7.01 -7.57
CA VAL A 40 -3.35 8.08 -8.22
C VAL A 40 -1.89 7.65 -8.36
N SER A 41 -1.32 7.06 -7.31
CA SER A 41 0.04 6.52 -7.34
C SER A 41 0.26 5.50 -6.23
N VAL A 42 1.21 4.59 -6.47
CA VAL A 42 1.75 3.67 -5.47
C VAL A 42 3.27 3.78 -5.51
N GLN A 43 3.89 3.98 -4.36
CA GLN A 43 5.33 3.85 -4.15
C GLN A 43 5.57 2.78 -3.11
N ALA A 44 6.39 1.78 -3.40
CA ALA A 44 6.70 0.69 -2.48
C ALA A 44 8.19 0.39 -2.51
N GLY A 45 8.76 0.06 -1.36
CA GLY A 45 10.18 -0.26 -1.27
C GLY A 45 10.58 -0.88 0.05
N ARG A 46 11.71 -1.59 0.03
CA ARG A 46 12.38 -2.04 1.25
C ARG A 46 12.74 -0.84 2.10
N THR A 47 12.51 -0.95 3.40
CA THR A 47 13.08 0.03 4.32
C THR A 47 14.60 -0.11 4.33
N LEU A 48 15.31 1.00 4.46
CA LEU A 48 16.76 0.98 4.62
C LEU A 48 17.16 0.49 6.02
N PRO A 49 18.37 -0.08 6.21
CA PRO A 49 18.85 -0.52 7.53
C PRO A 49 18.96 0.67 8.51
N ASP A 50 18.02 0.77 9.45
CA ASP A 50 17.97 1.84 10.44
C ASP A 50 17.10 1.44 11.64
N ALA A 51 17.49 1.82 12.86
CA ALA A 51 16.74 1.48 14.08
C ALA A 51 15.32 2.10 14.12
N ARG A 52 15.10 3.22 13.42
CA ARG A 52 13.81 3.93 13.36
C ARG A 52 12.75 3.15 12.60
N THR A 53 13.13 2.15 11.79
CA THR A 53 12.17 1.29 11.08
C THR A 53 11.42 0.35 12.00
N LYS A 54 11.89 0.15 13.26
CA LYS A 54 11.23 -0.69 14.27
C LYS A 54 10.89 -2.10 13.78
N GLY A 55 11.71 -2.65 12.88
CA GLY A 55 11.51 -3.99 12.32
C GLY A 55 10.51 -4.07 11.17
N TYR A 56 9.91 -2.96 10.73
CA TYR A 56 9.20 -2.93 9.45
C TYR A 56 10.22 -2.97 8.31
N THR A 57 10.03 -3.89 7.37
CA THR A 57 10.98 -4.20 6.29
C THR A 57 10.49 -3.76 4.90
N LEU A 58 9.19 -3.46 4.78
CA LEU A 58 8.57 -2.94 3.56
C LEU A 58 7.70 -1.72 3.92
N ALA A 59 7.89 -0.63 3.18
CA ALA A 59 7.09 0.58 3.28
C ALA A 59 6.36 0.84 1.97
N VAL A 60 5.10 1.27 2.07
CA VAL A 60 4.22 1.54 0.94
C VAL A 60 3.50 2.86 1.17
N LYS A 61 3.51 3.73 0.16
CA LYS A 61 2.68 4.92 0.08
C LYS A 61 1.70 4.78 -1.08
N THR A 62 0.42 4.91 -0.80
CA THR A 62 -0.64 4.93 -1.80
C THR A 62 -1.35 6.29 -1.74
N THR A 63 -1.57 6.87 -2.91
CA THR A 63 -2.29 8.14 -3.06
C THR A 63 -3.64 7.88 -3.72
N PHE A 64 -4.71 8.41 -3.13
CA PHE A 64 -6.07 8.33 -3.65
C PHE A 64 -6.63 9.73 -3.89
N ARG A 65 -7.57 9.88 -4.83
CA ARG A 65 -8.20 11.19 -5.13
C ARG A 65 -9.04 11.70 -3.95
N ASN A 66 -9.63 10.80 -3.19
CA ASN A 66 -10.53 11.08 -2.07
C ASN A 66 -10.69 9.85 -1.17
N MET A 67 -11.48 10.00 -0.10
CA MET A 67 -11.76 8.92 0.86
C MET A 67 -12.57 7.78 0.25
N ASP A 68 -13.49 8.05 -0.69
CA ASP A 68 -14.30 7.01 -1.34
C ASP A 68 -13.46 6.03 -2.18
N ASP A 69 -12.39 6.53 -2.78
CA ASP A 69 -11.42 5.71 -3.51
C ASP A 69 -10.57 4.86 -2.54
N MET A 70 -10.20 5.38 -1.37
CA MET A 70 -9.54 4.58 -0.33
C MET A 70 -10.50 3.54 0.29
N ASN A 71 -11.76 3.88 0.51
CA ASN A 71 -12.75 2.92 1.03
C ASN A 71 -12.98 1.78 0.05
N PHE A 72 -13.12 2.10 -1.25
CA PHE A 72 -13.18 1.08 -2.29
C PHE A 72 -11.91 0.21 -2.31
N TYR A 73 -10.73 0.81 -2.17
CA TYR A 73 -9.48 0.07 -2.04
C TYR A 73 -9.57 -0.96 -0.90
N ASP A 74 -10.02 -0.55 0.28
CA ASP A 74 -9.98 -1.41 1.46
C ASP A 74 -11.04 -2.53 1.47
N HIS A 75 -12.22 -2.28 0.89
CA HIS A 75 -13.37 -3.16 1.02
C HIS A 75 -13.72 -3.93 -0.26
N ASP A 76 -13.55 -3.30 -1.43
CA ASP A 76 -14.15 -3.78 -2.68
C ASP A 76 -13.12 -4.15 -3.75
N CYS A 77 -11.89 -3.64 -3.66
CA CYS A 77 -10.87 -3.89 -4.67
C CYS A 77 -10.35 -5.33 -4.63
N GLU A 78 -10.72 -6.13 -5.63
CA GLU A 78 -10.28 -7.54 -5.77
C GLU A 78 -8.76 -7.70 -5.85
N ALA A 79 -8.06 -6.82 -6.58
CA ALA A 79 -6.60 -6.82 -6.64
C ALA A 79 -5.97 -6.60 -5.25
N HIS A 80 -6.57 -5.72 -4.43
CA HIS A 80 -6.10 -5.52 -3.05
C HIS A 80 -6.46 -6.68 -2.12
N LYS A 81 -7.62 -7.33 -2.31
CA LYS A 81 -7.96 -8.58 -1.60
C LYS A 81 -6.94 -9.68 -1.89
N ARG A 82 -6.54 -9.84 -3.16
CA ARG A 82 -5.46 -10.76 -3.56
C ARG A 82 -4.12 -10.40 -2.92
N LEU A 83 -3.74 -9.11 -2.93
CA LEU A 83 -2.52 -8.66 -2.26
C LEU A 83 -2.55 -8.99 -0.76
N LYS A 84 -3.66 -8.72 -0.07
CA LYS A 84 -3.85 -9.05 1.35
C LYS A 84 -3.68 -10.54 1.63
N SER A 85 -4.21 -11.42 0.77
CA SER A 85 -4.07 -12.88 0.97
C SER A 85 -2.64 -13.37 0.77
N VAL A 86 -1.88 -12.78 -0.15
CA VAL A 86 -0.45 -13.07 -0.34
C VAL A 86 0.40 -12.53 0.84
N ALA A 87 0.07 -11.36 1.36
CA ALA A 87 0.80 -10.72 2.45
C ALA A 87 0.56 -11.37 3.82
N ALA A 88 -0.65 -11.83 4.11
CA ALA A 88 -1.04 -12.37 5.42
C ALA A 88 -0.11 -13.47 5.97
N PRO A 89 0.25 -14.53 5.21
CA PRO A 89 1.15 -15.58 5.73
C PRO A 89 2.63 -15.16 5.77
N LYS A 90 3.00 -14.02 5.18
CA LYS A 90 4.40 -13.56 5.03
C LYS A 90 4.80 -12.53 6.08
N ARG A 91 3.82 -11.85 6.68
CA ARG A 91 4.04 -10.81 7.69
C ARG A 91 4.10 -11.38 9.10
N HIS A 92 4.87 -10.73 9.96
CA HIS A 92 4.84 -10.92 11.40
C HIS A 92 3.96 -9.85 12.05
N GLY A 93 2.93 -10.29 12.78
CA GLY A 93 2.00 -9.39 13.45
C GLY A 93 1.23 -8.48 12.49
N ASP A 94 0.67 -7.41 13.03
CA ASP A 94 -0.14 -6.45 12.28
C ASP A 94 0.65 -5.44 11.46
N VAL A 95 0.03 -5.00 10.35
CA VAL A 95 0.56 -3.93 9.52
C VAL A 95 0.27 -2.60 10.20
N LEU A 96 1.24 -1.69 10.24
CA LEU A 96 0.97 -0.33 10.66
C LEU A 96 0.40 0.44 9.48
N THR A 97 -0.81 0.98 9.63
CA THR A 97 -1.46 1.81 8.62
C THR A 97 -1.76 3.18 9.20
N ALA A 98 -1.39 4.22 8.49
CA ALA A 98 -1.82 5.59 8.75
C ALA A 98 -2.26 6.23 7.43
N TYR A 99 -3.29 7.05 7.47
CA TYR A 99 -3.72 7.83 6.31
C TYR A 99 -4.14 9.22 6.75
N PHE A 100 -4.02 10.18 5.84
CA PHE A 100 -4.32 11.58 6.12
C PHE A 100 -4.81 12.28 4.87
N GLU A 101 -5.63 13.30 5.09
CA GLU A 101 -5.99 14.26 4.05
C GLU A 101 -4.82 15.20 3.81
N ASP A 102 -4.40 15.35 2.56
CA ASP A 102 -3.38 16.32 2.21
C ASP A 102 -3.97 17.74 2.20
N VAL A 103 -3.59 18.52 3.21
CA VAL A 103 -3.96 19.94 3.33
C VAL A 103 -2.81 20.88 2.98
N VAL A 104 -1.63 20.33 2.64
CA VAL A 104 -0.40 21.12 2.37
C VAL A 104 0.00 21.01 0.90
N GLY A 105 -0.08 19.81 0.32
CA GLY A 105 0.23 19.57 -1.08
C GLY A 105 -0.75 20.31 -1.98
N LEU A 106 -0.22 20.93 -3.04
CA LEU A 106 -1.04 21.47 -4.12
C LEU A 106 -1.75 20.28 -4.79
N ALA A 107 -3.08 20.38 -4.97
CA ALA A 107 -3.83 19.41 -5.76
C ALA A 107 -3.17 19.32 -7.13
N ILE A 108 -2.70 18.12 -7.49
CA ILE A 108 -2.09 17.81 -8.79
C ILE A 108 -3.19 17.73 -9.83
#